data_AF-A0A5J9U3I7-F1
#
_entry.id   AF-A0A5J9U3I7-F1
#
_cell.length_a   1.000
_cell.length_b   1.000
_cell.length_c   1.000
_cell.angle_alpha   90.00
_cell.angle_beta   90.00
_cell.angle_gamma   90.00
#
_symmetry.space_group_name_H-M   'P 1'
#
loop_
_entity.id
_entity.type
_entity.pdbx_description
1 polymer ?
#
loop_
_entity_poly.entity_id
_entity_poly.type
_entity_poly.pdbx_seq_one_letter_code
_entity_poly.pdbx_strand_id
1 'polypeptide(L)'
;MLIKMMKHIVMATYVTIVVMLLLLVAPALSGNSMAWPLQYDYYSSSCPKAEAVVRKTTEEIIAGYPTMGAAFLNMFFYDCFNQIHDAKLYMRM
;
A
#
# COMPACT_ATOMS: atom_id res chain seq x y z
N MET A 1 31.40 45.24 14.53
CA MET A 1 30.96 44.87 13.16
C MET A 1 31.23 43.40 12.83
N LEU A 2 32.47 42.91 12.96
CA LEU A 2 32.88 41.52 12.66
C LEU A 2 32.07 40.42 13.39
N ILE A 3 31.80 40.59 14.69
CA ILE A 3 31.05 39.60 15.51
C ILE A 3 29.59 39.42 15.02
N LYS A 4 28.97 40.48 14.50
CA LYS A 4 27.59 40.43 13.99
C LYS A 4 27.53 39.70 12.64
N MET A 5 28.52 39.94 11.78
CA MET A 5 28.65 39.23 10.50
C MET A 5 28.95 37.74 10.71
N MET A 6 29.82 37.39 11.67
CA MET A 6 30.08 35.99 12.04
C MET A 6 28.83 35.28 12.55
N LYS A 7 28.00 35.92 13.39
CA LYS A 7 26.71 35.34 13.81
C LYS A 7 25.77 35.12 12.63
N HIS A 8 25.65 36.08 11.71
CA HIS A 8 24.80 35.91 10.52
C HIS A 8 25.30 34.78 9.60
N ILE A 9 26.62 34.63 9.45
CA ILE A 9 27.24 33.52 8.68
C ILE A 9 26.99 32.17 9.37
N VAL A 10 27.12 32.10 10.70
CA VAL A 10 26.86 30.89 11.48
C VAL A 10 25.37 30.50 11.43
N MET A 11 24.45 31.47 11.49
CA MET A 11 23.01 31.19 11.37
C MET A 11 22.65 30.72 9.95
N ALA A 12 23.23 31.33 8.91
CA ALA A 12 23.01 30.90 7.52
C ALA A 12 23.56 29.48 7.25
N THR A 13 24.74 29.17 7.78
CA THR A 13 25.33 27.81 7.69
C THR A 13 24.53 26.78 8.50
N TYR A 14 24.03 27.14 9.69
CA TYR A 14 23.16 26.27 10.47
C TYR A 14 21.83 25.97 9.75
N VAL A 15 21.18 27.01 9.20
CA VAL A 15 19.92 26.86 8.46
C VAL A 15 20.09 25.96 7.23
N THR A 16 21.16 26.15 6.46
CA THR A 16 21.45 25.32 5.28
C THR A 16 21.72 23.86 5.64
N ILE A 17 22.46 23.60 6.71
CA ILE A 17 22.71 22.22 7.21
C ILE A 17 21.41 21.55 7.65
N VAL A 18 20.54 22.26 8.39
CA VAL A 18 19.24 21.72 8.84
C VAL A 18 18.32 21.41 7.67
N VAL A 19 18.26 22.28 6.65
CA VAL A 19 17.47 22.05 5.43
C VAL A 19 17.98 20.83 4.66
N MET A 20 19.30 20.67 4.52
CA MET A 20 19.89 19.50 3.87
C MET A 20 19.59 18.20 4.62
N LEU A 21 19.67 18.22 5.95
CA LEU A 21 19.31 17.07 6.80
C LEU A 21 17.83 16.70 6.66
N LEU A 22 16.92 17.67 6.60
CA LEU A 22 15.49 17.43 6.40
C LEU A 22 15.17 16.80 5.03
N LEU A 23 15.86 17.23 3.97
CA LEU A 23 15.67 16.69 2.62
C LEU A 23 16.14 15.23 2.49
N LEU A 24 17.15 14.82 3.27
CA LEU A 24 17.68 13.46 3.27
C LEU A 24 16.72 12.45 3.94
N VAL A 25 15.92 12.88 4.92
CA VAL A 25 15.00 12.00 5.68
C VAL A 25 13.61 11.90 5.03
N ALA A 26 13.23 12.89 4.21
CA ALA A 26 11.93 12.94 3.52
C ALA A 26 11.53 11.67 2.72
N PRO A 27 12.41 11.04 1.91
CA PRO A 27 12.00 9.86 1.12
C PRO A 27 11.77 8.61 1.97
N ALA A 28 12.38 8.50 3.16
CA ALA A 28 12.16 7.37 4.08
C ALA A 28 10.80 7.42 4.79
N LEU A 29 10.16 8.60 4.83
CA LEU A 29 8.82 8.81 5.37
C LEU A 29 7.72 8.65 4.32
N SER A 30 8.08 8.60 3.04
CA SER A 30 7.11 8.34 1.97
C SER A 30 6.78 6.84 1.98
N GLY A 31 5.67 6.49 2.63
CA GLY A 31 5.09 5.15 2.67
C GLY A 31 4.52 4.73 1.31
N ASN A 32 5.31 4.85 0.25
CA ASN A 32 4.90 4.42 -1.08
C ASN A 32 4.98 2.90 -1.10
N SER A 33 3.85 2.24 -0.87
CA SER A 33 3.70 0.85 -1.28
C SER A 33 3.83 0.84 -2.80
N MET A 34 4.94 0.30 -3.29
CA MET A 34 5.15 0.03 -4.72
C MET A 34 4.18 -1.08 -5.15
N ALA A 35 2.91 -0.72 -5.34
CA ALA A 35 1.92 -1.60 -5.93
C ALA A 35 2.26 -1.72 -7.41
N TRP A 36 2.83 -2.86 -7.80
CA TRP A 36 2.93 -3.21 -9.21
C TRP A 36 1.52 -3.32 -9.78
N PRO A 37 1.26 -2.78 -10.97
CA PRO A 37 -0.04 -2.91 -11.60
C PRO A 37 -0.37 -4.39 -11.78
N LEU A 38 -1.60 -4.78 -11.42
CA LEU A 38 -2.09 -6.12 -11.69
C LEU A 38 -2.09 -6.37 -13.19
N GLN A 39 -1.73 -7.58 -13.58
CA GLN A 39 -1.68 -8.02 -14.96
C GLN A 39 -2.62 -9.20 -15.16
N TYR A 40 -3.31 -9.22 -16.29
CA TYR A 40 -4.08 -10.38 -16.72
C TYR A 40 -3.15 -11.55 -17.01
N ASP A 41 -3.64 -12.78 -16.81
CA ASP A 41 -2.92 -14.01 -17.11
C ASP A 41 -1.55 -14.12 -16.42
N TYR A 42 -1.40 -13.51 -15.24
CA TYR A 42 -0.15 -13.50 -14.47
C TYR A 42 0.40 -14.92 -14.24
N TYR A 43 -0.50 -15.90 -14.06
CA TYR A 43 -0.13 -17.30 -13.82
C TYR A 43 0.01 -18.13 -15.10
N SER A 44 -0.13 -17.57 -16.29
CA SER A 44 -0.10 -18.33 -17.56
C SER A 44 1.17 -19.18 -17.75
N SER A 45 2.34 -18.66 -17.36
CA SER A 45 3.62 -19.36 -17.49
C SER A 45 3.91 -20.29 -16.31
N SER A 46 3.62 -19.86 -15.08
CA SER A 46 3.94 -20.60 -13.85
C SER A 46 2.92 -21.69 -13.52
N CYS A 47 1.62 -21.40 -13.70
CA CYS A 47 0.51 -22.30 -13.41
C CYS A 47 -0.72 -21.98 -14.28
N PRO A 48 -0.76 -22.44 -15.55
CA PRO A 48 -1.81 -22.07 -16.51
C PRO A 48 -3.22 -22.52 -16.13
N LYS A 49 -3.35 -23.46 -15.20
CA LYS A 49 -4.66 -23.98 -14.74
C LYS A 49 -5.17 -23.28 -13.48
N ALA A 50 -4.43 -22.33 -12.92
CA ALA A 50 -4.77 -21.71 -11.64
C ALA A 50 -6.19 -21.14 -11.64
N GLU A 51 -6.52 -20.25 -12.58
CA GLU A 51 -7.84 -19.61 -12.65
C GLU A 51 -8.97 -20.62 -12.92
N ALA A 52 -8.72 -21.60 -13.78
CA ALA A 52 -9.69 -22.63 -14.12
C ALA A 52 -10.02 -23.54 -12.92
N VAL A 53 -9.01 -23.93 -12.13
CA VAL A 53 -9.20 -24.74 -10.93
C VAL A 53 -9.94 -23.94 -9.86
N VAL A 54 -9.54 -22.69 -9.59
CA VAL A 54 -10.21 -21.82 -8.62
C VAL A 54 -11.69 -21.66 -8.99
N ARG A 55 -11.99 -21.30 -10.25
CA ARG A 55 -13.38 -21.15 -10.71
C ARG A 55 -14.20 -22.41 -10.50
N LYS A 56 -13.71 -23.56 -10.96
CA LYS A 56 -14.41 -24.84 -10.85
C LYS A 56 -14.72 -25.17 -9.38
N THR A 57 -13.73 -25.07 -8.51
CA THR A 57 -13.91 -25.38 -7.08
C THR A 57 -14.88 -24.41 -6.41
N THR A 58 -14.81 -23.12 -6.73
CA THR A 58 -15.77 -22.13 -6.20
C THR A 58 -17.20 -22.42 -6.66
N GLU A 59 -17.41 -22.77 -7.93
CA GLU A 59 -18.72 -23.15 -8.46
C GLU A 59 -19.30 -24.39 -7.76
N GLU A 60 -18.48 -25.44 -7.56
CA GLU A 60 -18.88 -26.65 -6.82
C GLU A 60 -19.28 -26.33 -5.38
N ILE A 61 -18.53 -25.47 -4.70
CA ILE A 61 -18.84 -25.07 -3.30
C ILE A 61 -20.15 -24.27 -3.24
N ILE A 62 -20.34 -23.31 -4.15
CA ILE A 62 -21.55 -22.48 -4.18
C ILE A 62 -22.78 -23.32 -4.54
N ALA A 63 -22.64 -24.30 -5.43
CA ALA A 63 -23.71 -25.22 -5.77
C ALA A 63 -24.17 -26.06 -4.55
N GLY A 64 -23.23 -26.48 -3.69
CA GLY A 64 -23.55 -27.16 -2.43
C GLY A 64 -24.08 -26.22 -1.33
N TYR A 65 -23.57 -24.99 -1.28
CA TYR A 65 -23.88 -24.01 -0.24
C TYR A 65 -24.03 -22.61 -0.86
N PRO A 66 -25.25 -22.21 -1.26
CA PRO A 66 -25.48 -20.94 -1.96
C PRO A 66 -25.02 -19.70 -1.19
N THR A 67 -24.98 -19.76 0.15
CA THR A 67 -24.51 -18.66 1.01
C THR A 67 -23.00 -18.42 0.93
N MET A 68 -22.21 -19.38 0.42
CA MET A 68 -20.75 -19.27 0.35
C MET A 68 -20.28 -18.20 -0.63
N GLY A 69 -21.05 -17.88 -1.68
CA GLY A 69 -20.69 -16.80 -2.59
C GLY A 69 -20.57 -15.45 -1.88
N ALA A 70 -21.54 -15.13 -1.02
CA ALA A 70 -21.51 -13.93 -0.19
C ALA A 70 -20.40 -13.98 0.87
N ALA A 71 -20.15 -15.17 1.45
CA ALA A 71 -19.08 -15.35 2.44
C ALA A 71 -17.68 -15.12 1.82
N PHE A 72 -17.40 -15.66 0.63
CA PHE A 72 -16.15 -15.42 -0.07
C PHE A 72 -15.94 -13.94 -0.40
N LEU A 73 -16.99 -13.28 -0.89
CA LEU A 73 -16.93 -11.85 -1.18
C LEU A 73 -16.61 -11.03 0.08
N ASN A 74 -17.28 -11.32 1.20
CA ASN A 74 -16.98 -10.68 2.49
C ASN A 74 -15.55 -10.96 2.96
N MET A 75 -15.04 -12.19 2.79
CA MET A 75 -13.65 -12.54 3.10
C MET A 75 -12.67 -11.68 2.30
N PHE A 76 -12.86 -11.55 0.98
CA PHE A 76 -12.02 -10.67 0.14
C PHE A 76 -12.10 -9.21 0.58
N PHE A 77 -13.29 -8.73 0.97
CA PHE A 77 -13.42 -7.39 1.52
C PHE A 77 -12.61 -7.24 2.80
N TYR A 78 -12.75 -8.11 3.79
CA TYR A 78 -12.00 -8.00 5.06
C TYR A 78 -10.47 -8.07 4.87
N ASP A 79 -9.99 -8.93 3.97
CA ASP A 79 -8.55 -9.04 3.67
C ASP A 79 -8.01 -7.76 3.00
N CYS A 80 -8.78 -7.17 2.08
CA CYS A 80 -8.41 -5.94 1.41
C CYS A 80 -8.56 -4.71 2.31
N PHE A 81 -9.62 -4.62 3.14
CA PHE A 81 -9.92 -3.45 3.97
C PHE A 81 -8.82 -3.16 5.02
N ASN A 82 -8.12 -4.19 5.51
CA ASN A 82 -6.97 -4.00 6.41
C ASN A 82 -5.73 -3.44 5.70
N GLN A 83 -5.66 -3.51 4.36
CA GLN A 83 -4.62 -2.87 3.54
C GLN A 83 -5.02 -1.48 3.04
N ILE A 84 -6.30 -1.07 3.17
CA ILE A 84 -6.73 0.30 2.89
C ILE A 84 -6.45 1.18 4.10
N HIS A 85 -5.19 1.27 4.49
CA HIS A 85 -4.69 2.27 5.44
C HIS A 85 -4.60 3.66 4.78
N ASP A 86 -5.69 4.04 4.10
CA ASP A 86 -6.06 5.39 3.63
C ASP A 86 -7.58 5.55 3.37
N ALA A 87 -8.43 4.56 3.68
CA ALA A 87 -9.88 4.74 3.71
C ALA A 87 -10.34 4.72 5.17
N LYS A 88 -10.14 5.87 5.82
CA LYS A 88 -10.89 6.21 7.02
C LYS A 88 -12.38 5.98 6.77
N LEU A 89 -13.01 5.39 7.76
CA LEU A 89 -14.42 5.55 8.12
C LEU A 89 -15.40 4.50 7.53
N TYR A 90 -15.79 3.59 8.43
CA TYR A 90 -17.10 2.94 8.56
C TYR A 90 -17.53 1.91 7.50
N MET A 91 -17.38 0.64 7.88
CA MET A 91 -18.55 -0.23 7.91
C MET A 91 -18.71 -0.78 9.33
N ARG A 92 -19.56 -0.11 10.12
CA ARG A 92 -20.35 -0.82 11.12
C ARG A 92 -21.44 -1.57 10.36
N MET A 93 -21.40 -2.89 10.44
CA MET A 93 -22.61 -3.68 10.63
C MET A 93 -22.56 -4.21 12.06
#